data_AF-R5U3E8-F1
#
_entry.id   AF-R5U3E8-F1
#
_cell.length_a   1.000
_cell.length_b   1.000
_cell.length_c   1.000
_cell.angle_alpha   90.00
_cell.angle_beta   90.00
_cell.angle_gamma   90.00
#
_symmetry.space_group_name_H-M   'P 1'
#
loop_
_entity.id
_entity.type
_entity.pdbx_description
1 polymer ?
#
loop_
_entity_poly.entity_id
_entity_poly.type
_entity_poly.pdbx_seq_one_letter_code
_entity_poly.pdbx_strand_id
1 'polypeptide(L)'
;MQLLPSPADKHLLLILTDAAPNDSQRILPSENAPFGSAYEEHAAIKDTAAEVRALRKNGIHVSAVFMGNDGKVTNAKQIYGKEFTRIRQIDQLSKAAGRLIQKEIRELYS
;
A
#
# COMPACT_ATOMS: atom_id res chain seq x y z
N MET A 1 -1.95 -3.76 -8.89
CA MET A 1 -0.74 -2.98 -9.22
C MET A 1 0.24 -3.93 -9.92
N GLN A 2 0.54 -3.78 -11.21
CA GLN A 2 1.49 -4.66 -11.91
C GLN A 2 2.81 -3.94 -12.15
N LEU A 3 3.90 -4.50 -11.60
CA LEU A 3 5.27 -4.09 -11.91
C LEU A 3 5.74 -4.87 -13.15
N LEU A 4 6.34 -4.15 -14.10
CA LEU A 4 6.95 -4.77 -15.26
C LEU A 4 8.14 -5.65 -14.84
N PRO A 5 8.44 -6.73 -15.57
CA PRO A 5 9.63 -7.52 -15.31
C PRO A 5 10.88 -6.64 -15.42
N SER A 6 11.75 -6.73 -14.43
CA SER A 6 13.06 -6.07 -14.42
C SER A 6 14.14 -7.12 -14.19
N PRO A 7 15.33 -6.97 -14.81
CA PRO A 7 16.43 -7.92 -14.69
C PRO A 7 17.11 -7.89 -13.31
N ALA A 8 16.73 -6.98 -12.41
CA ALA A 8 17.29 -6.93 -11.05
C ALA A 8 16.70 -8.05 -10.18
N ASP A 9 17.55 -8.80 -9.46
CA ASP A 9 17.08 -9.90 -8.60
C ASP A 9 16.30 -9.44 -7.37
N LYS A 10 16.47 -8.18 -6.97
CA LYS A 10 15.85 -7.57 -5.79
C LYS A 10 15.05 -6.33 -6.19
N HIS A 11 13.80 -6.26 -5.75
CA HIS A 11 12.93 -5.13 -6.02
C HIS A 11 12.41 -4.52 -4.72
N LEU A 12 12.56 -3.20 -4.61
CA LEU A 12 11.94 -2.39 -3.57
C LEU A 12 10.91 -1.45 -4.22
N LEU A 13 9.68 -1.50 -3.73
CA LEU A 13 8.60 -0.57 -4.06
C LEU A 13 8.29 0.29 -2.83
N LEU A 14 8.57 1.59 -2.93
CA LEU A 14 8.18 2.57 -1.93
C LEU A 14 6.91 3.30 -2.39
N ILE A 15 5.83 3.20 -1.62
CA ILE A 15 4.53 3.79 -1.96
C ILE A 15 4.32 5.07 -1.14
N LEU A 16 4.01 6.19 -1.80
CA LEU A 16 3.57 7.42 -1.15
C LEU A 16 2.04 7.47 -1.21
N THR A 17 1.37 7.52 -0.05
CA THR A 17 -0.09 7.30 0.01
C THR A 17 -0.75 8.03 1.17
N ASP A 18 -2.04 8.33 1.03
CA ASP A 18 -2.94 8.80 2.09
C ASP A 18 -3.75 7.64 2.73
N ALA A 19 -3.46 6.39 2.34
CA ALA A 19 -4.15 5.17 2.74
C ALA A 19 -5.69 5.22 2.54
N ALA A 20 -6.14 5.95 1.53
CA ALA A 20 -7.51 5.98 1.06
C ALA A 20 -7.56 5.52 -0.41
N PRO A 21 -7.51 4.20 -0.68
CA PRO A 21 -7.67 3.69 -2.04
C PRO A 21 -9.00 4.18 -2.62
N ASN A 22 -8.92 5.03 -3.65
CA ASN A 22 -10.05 5.78 -4.22
C ASN A 22 -10.99 4.87 -5.06
N ASP A 23 -12.27 5.17 -4.96
CA ASP A 23 -13.44 4.31 -5.12
C ASP A 23 -14.40 4.78 -6.25
N SER A 24 -13.85 5.49 -7.25
CA SER A 24 -14.62 6.02 -8.39
C SER A 24 -15.25 4.95 -9.31
N GLN A 25 -15.04 3.65 -9.08
CA GLN A 25 -15.72 2.58 -9.80
C GLN A 25 -16.76 1.92 -8.89
N ARG A 26 -18.03 2.27 -9.08
CA ARG A 26 -19.16 1.51 -8.52
C ARG A 26 -19.01 0.04 -8.89
N ILE A 27 -19.22 -0.86 -7.93
CA ILE A 27 -19.40 -2.28 -8.23
C ILE A 27 -20.68 -2.40 -9.04
N LEU A 28 -20.57 -2.95 -10.26
CA LEU A 28 -21.74 -3.20 -11.10
C LEU A 28 -22.70 -4.17 -10.38
N PRO A 29 -24.02 -4.02 -10.57
CA PRO A 29 -25.00 -4.95 -10.02
C PRO A 29 -24.64 -6.41 -10.33
N SER A 30 -24.79 -7.27 -9.33
CA SER A 30 -24.64 -8.73 -9.48
C SER A 30 -25.84 -9.43 -8.83
N GLU A 31 -26.03 -10.72 -9.09
CA GLU A 31 -27.15 -11.50 -8.51
C GLU A 31 -27.19 -11.43 -6.97
N ASN A 32 -26.01 -11.28 -6.33
CA ASN A 32 -25.88 -11.18 -4.88
C ASN A 32 -25.89 -9.73 -4.36
N ALA A 33 -25.89 -8.72 -5.25
CA ALA A 33 -25.88 -7.29 -4.92
C ALA A 33 -26.63 -6.49 -6.01
N PRO A 34 -27.97 -6.52 -6.02
CA PRO A 34 -28.79 -6.08 -7.16
C PRO A 34 -28.80 -4.57 -7.41
N PHE A 35 -28.36 -3.75 -6.46
CA PHE A 35 -28.28 -2.30 -6.61
C PHE A 35 -26.88 -1.79 -7.00
N GLY A 36 -25.92 -2.71 -7.15
CA GLY A 36 -24.51 -2.34 -7.06
C GLY A 36 -24.19 -1.76 -5.69
N SER A 37 -22.91 -1.60 -5.38
CA SER A 37 -22.49 -0.90 -4.17
C SER A 37 -21.46 0.16 -4.53
N ALA A 38 -21.49 1.28 -3.80
CA ALA A 38 -20.25 2.03 -3.63
C ALA A 38 -19.23 1.01 -3.12
N TYR A 39 -18.07 0.92 -3.75
CA TYR A 39 -17.03 0.02 -3.29
C TYR A 39 -16.78 0.38 -1.83
N GLU A 40 -17.27 -0.44 -0.88
CA GLU A 40 -17.23 -0.04 0.52
C GLU A 40 -15.76 0.18 0.89
N GLU A 41 -15.46 1.24 1.63
CA GLU A 41 -14.08 1.61 2.01
C GLU A 41 -13.30 0.39 2.52
N HIS A 42 -13.98 -0.51 3.24
CA HIS A 42 -13.44 -1.78 3.72
C HIS A 42 -13.06 -2.77 2.63
N ALA A 43 -13.85 -2.92 1.56
CA ALA A 43 -13.50 -3.74 0.43
C ALA A 43 -12.25 -3.16 -0.27
N ALA A 44 -12.18 -1.84 -0.47
CA ALA A 44 -11.05 -1.22 -1.18
C ALA A 44 -9.74 -1.43 -0.41
N ILE A 45 -9.80 -1.32 0.91
CA ILE A 45 -8.68 -1.63 1.80
C ILE A 45 -8.27 -3.10 1.69
N LYS A 46 -9.22 -4.03 1.72
CA LYS A 46 -8.93 -5.48 1.64
C LYS A 46 -8.29 -5.86 0.32
N ASP A 47 -8.81 -5.35 -0.79
CA ASP A 47 -8.29 -5.63 -2.13
C ASP A 47 -6.90 -5.03 -2.30
N THR A 48 -6.70 -3.77 -1.89
CA THR A 48 -5.37 -3.15 -1.89
C THR A 48 -4.39 -3.93 -1.02
N ALA A 49 -4.82 -4.42 0.14
CA ALA A 49 -3.99 -5.27 1.00
C ALA A 49 -3.65 -6.62 0.33
N ALA A 50 -4.59 -7.22 -0.41
CA ALA A 50 -4.35 -8.45 -1.16
C ALA A 50 -3.30 -8.24 -2.27
N GLU A 51 -3.40 -7.12 -3.00
CA GLU A 51 -2.41 -6.72 -4.01
C GLU A 51 -1.01 -6.54 -3.41
N VAL A 52 -0.89 -5.83 -2.28
CA VAL A 52 0.39 -5.67 -1.56
C VAL A 52 0.96 -7.03 -1.12
N ARG A 53 0.10 -7.95 -0.63
CA ARG A 53 0.54 -9.32 -0.28
C ARG A 53 1.00 -10.10 -1.50
N ALA A 54 0.33 -9.95 -2.65
CA ALA A 54 0.73 -10.62 -3.88
C ALA A 54 2.11 -10.14 -4.37
N LEU A 55 2.37 -8.83 -4.33
CA LEU A 55 3.68 -8.27 -4.63
C LEU A 55 4.78 -8.84 -3.71
N ARG A 56 4.52 -8.89 -2.40
CA ARG A 56 5.45 -9.48 -1.42
C ARG A 56 5.70 -10.97 -1.67
N LYS A 57 4.65 -11.73 -2.02
CA LYS A 57 4.78 -13.15 -2.39
C LYS A 57 5.67 -13.35 -3.62
N ASN A 58 5.71 -12.36 -4.53
CA ASN A 58 6.58 -12.35 -5.70
C ASN A 58 8.00 -11.83 -5.39
N GLY A 59 8.38 -11.69 -4.13
CA GLY A 59 9.72 -11.25 -3.72
C GLY A 59 9.95 -9.74 -3.79
N ILE A 60 8.90 -8.95 -4.02
CA ILE A 60 9.00 -7.48 -4.05
C ILE A 60 8.84 -6.96 -2.62
N HIS A 61 9.85 -6.25 -2.14
CA HIS A 61 9.80 -5.56 -0.85
C HIS A 61 8.92 -4.33 -0.99
N VAL A 62 7.81 -4.30 -0.25
CA VAL A 62 6.82 -3.20 -0.33
C VAL A 62 6.75 -2.47 1.00
N SER A 63 7.17 -1.21 0.99
CA SER A 63 7.16 -0.28 2.11
C SER A 63 6.36 0.98 1.74
N ALA A 64 5.73 1.64 2.71
CA ALA A 64 4.93 2.84 2.45
C ALA A 64 5.30 4.04 3.32
N VAL A 65 5.28 5.24 2.72
CA VAL A 65 5.22 6.51 3.43
C VAL A 65 3.77 6.99 3.40
N PHE A 66 3.16 7.02 4.57
CA PHE A 66 1.76 7.40 4.74
C PHE A 66 1.65 8.87 5.19
N MET A 67 0.90 9.67 4.45
CA MET A 67 0.54 11.04 4.78
C MET A 67 -0.98 11.19 4.78
N GLY A 68 -1.60 10.83 5.89
CA GLY A 68 -3.04 10.99 6.09
C GLY A 68 -3.40 11.31 7.54
N ASN A 69 -4.69 11.61 7.76
CA ASN A 69 -5.22 11.92 9.07
C ASN A 69 -5.20 10.69 10.02
N ASP A 70 -5.50 10.91 11.30
CA ASP A 70 -5.48 9.83 12.30
C ASP A 70 -6.47 8.70 11.97
N GLY A 71 -7.60 9.02 11.34
CA GLY A 71 -8.62 8.05 10.93
C GLY A 71 -8.13 7.04 9.89
N LYS A 72 -7.13 7.39 9.06
CA LYS A 72 -6.60 6.52 8.00
C LYS A 72 -5.41 5.66 8.45
N VAL A 73 -4.94 5.78 9.70
CA VAL A 73 -3.85 4.94 10.25
C VAL A 73 -4.24 3.46 10.24
N THR A 74 -5.49 3.16 10.59
CA THR A 74 -6.00 1.78 10.58
C THR A 74 -5.99 1.19 9.18
N ASN A 75 -6.30 1.98 8.15
CA ASN A 75 -6.25 1.56 6.75
C ASN A 75 -4.79 1.27 6.34
N ALA A 76 -3.86 2.17 6.65
CA ALA A 76 -2.44 1.96 6.37
C ALA A 76 -1.90 0.67 7.01
N LYS A 77 -2.30 0.41 8.26
CA LYS A 77 -1.93 -0.83 8.97
C LYS A 77 -2.54 -2.07 8.33
N GLN A 78 -3.77 -2.01 7.83
CA GLN A 78 -4.40 -3.14 7.11
C GLN A 78 -3.73 -3.43 5.77
N ILE A 79 -3.35 -2.38 5.03
CA ILE A 79 -2.77 -2.51 3.68
C ILE A 79 -1.29 -2.92 3.75
N TYR A 80 -0.49 -2.21 4.55
CA TYR A 80 0.97 -2.36 4.56
C TYR A 80 1.50 -3.18 5.74
N GLY A 81 0.67 -3.48 6.75
CA GLY A 81 1.10 -4.18 7.95
C GLY A 81 1.99 -3.29 8.83
N LYS A 82 3.19 -3.79 9.18
CA LYS A 82 4.21 -3.03 9.92
C LYS A 82 5.15 -2.22 9.01
N GLU A 83 5.07 -2.42 7.69
CA GLU A 83 6.00 -1.86 6.70
C GLU A 83 5.52 -0.51 6.18
N PHE A 84 5.29 0.42 7.10
CA PHE A 84 5.03 1.81 6.74
C PHE A 84 5.59 2.77 7.79
N THR A 85 5.85 4.00 7.37
CA THR A 85 6.12 5.13 8.25
C THR A 85 5.13 6.24 7.97
N ARG A 86 4.59 6.81 9.03
CA ARG A 86 3.72 7.99 8.93
C ARG A 86 4.55 9.26 8.95
N ILE A 87 4.23 10.18 8.05
CA ILE A 87 4.66 11.58 8.10
C ILE A 87 3.45 12.49 8.35
N ARG A 88 3.69 13.62 9.02
CA ARG A 88 2.68 14.66 9.26
C ARG A 88 2.90 15.88 8.37
N GLN A 89 4.13 16.07 7.91
CA GLN A 89 4.57 17.20 7.12
C GLN A 89 5.47 16.71 5.99
N ILE A 90 5.44 17.38 4.85
CA ILE A 90 6.12 16.94 3.64
C ILE A 90 7.66 17.00 3.76
N ASP A 91 8.18 17.90 4.60
CA ASP A 91 9.60 18.01 4.92
C ASP A 91 10.17 16.76 5.62
N GLN A 92 9.31 15.92 6.20
CA GLN A 92 9.68 14.64 6.81
C GLN A 92 9.85 13.51 5.79
N LEU A 93 9.39 13.70 4.54
CA LEU A 93 9.36 12.66 3.51
C LEU A 93 10.76 12.07 3.26
N SER A 94 11.76 12.90 3.01
CA SER A 94 13.12 12.47 2.69
C SER A 94 13.72 11.61 3.80
N LYS A 95 13.54 12.02 5.06
CA LYS A 95 14.00 11.29 6.25
C LYS A 95 13.26 9.97 6.43
N ALA A 96 11.94 9.95 6.23
CA ALA A 96 11.12 8.75 6.35
C ALA A 96 11.45 7.73 5.25
N ALA A 97 11.48 8.16 3.99
CA ALA A 97 11.84 7.35 2.84
C ALA A 97 13.25 6.78 2.99
N GLY A 98 14.24 7.61 3.36
CA GLY A 98 15.61 7.17 3.57
C GLY A 98 15.75 6.08 4.63
N ARG A 99 15.01 6.19 5.75
CA ARG A 99 14.98 5.16 6.80
C ARG A 99 14.38 3.85 6.30
N LEU A 100 13.28 3.91 5.54
CA LEU A 100 12.66 2.73 4.96
C LEU A 100 13.59 2.05 3.95
N ILE A 101 14.21 2.82 3.05
CA ILE A 101 15.18 2.28 2.08
C ILE A 101 16.35 1.60 2.79
N GLN A 102 16.94 2.24 3.81
CA GLN A 102 18.04 1.62 4.57
C GLN A 102 17.60 0.35 5.31
N LYS A 103 16.38 0.32 5.85
CA LYS A 103 15.82 -0.89 6.49
C LYS A 103 15.70 -2.02 5.47
N GLU A 104 15.06 -1.76 4.34
CA GLU A 104 14.80 -2.75 3.29
C GLU A 104 16.10 -3.27 2.67
N ILE A 105 17.09 -2.40 2.42
CA ILE A 105 18.42 -2.83 1.98
C ILE A 105 19.06 -3.76 3.01
N ARG A 106 19.01 -3.43 4.31
CA ARG A 106 19.56 -4.34 5.34
C ARG A 106 18.86 -5.70 5.31
N GLU A 107 17.54 -5.75 5.22
CA GLU A 107 16.76 -7.00 5.17
C GLU A 107 17.03 -7.80 3.89
N LEU A 108 17.27 -7.14 2.75
CA LEU A 108 17.58 -7.79 1.47
C LEU A 108 18.92 -8.52 1.46
N TYR A 109 19.85 -8.10 2.31
CA TYR A 109 21.23 -8.63 2.41
C TYR A 109 21.54 -9.25 3.79
N SER A 110 20.52 -9.50 4.62
CA SER A 110 20.64 -10.26 5.88
C SER A 110 20.42 -11.74 5.62
#